data_AF-A0A2E8ME44-F1
#
_entry.id   AF-A0A2E8ME44-F1
#
_cell.length_a   1.000
_cell.length_b   1.000
_cell.length_c   1.000
_cell.angle_alpha   90.00
_cell.angle_beta   90.00
_cell.angle_gamma   90.00
#
_symmetry.space_group_name_H-M   'P 1'
#
loop_
_entity.id
_entity.type
_entity.pdbx_description
1 polymer ?
#
loop_
_entity_poly.entity_id
_entity_poly.type
_entity_poly.pdbx_seq_one_letter_code
_entity_poly.pdbx_strand_id
1 'polypeptide(L)'
;MVINGGITSLDQVQEHLAELDGVMVGREAYRNPFKLATVDSRFFGATDRALSRKQVLEQYQRYIAEQLAQGVPLKAMSRHILGLFQGQPGARVWRQALSEQAVRPGAGLEVIEIAYLRLCQAQAGHRTELVGHI
;
A
#
# COMPACT_ATOMS: atom_id res chain seq x y z
N MET A 1 13.13 22.16 -14.99
CA MET A 1 11.66 22.08 -15.03
C MET A 1 11.19 20.77 -14.42
N VAL A 2 10.13 20.81 -13.62
CA VAL A 2 9.50 19.61 -13.01
C VAL A 2 8.10 19.45 -13.58
N ILE A 3 7.76 18.27 -14.09
CA ILE A 3 6.39 17.97 -14.57
C ILE A 3 5.51 17.43 -13.44
N ASN A 4 4.24 17.85 -13.41
CA ASN A 4 3.21 17.31 -12.53
C ASN A 4 1.92 17.09 -13.34
N GLY A 5 1.39 15.87 -13.28
CA GLY A 5 0.09 15.53 -13.86
C GLY A 5 0.15 14.28 -14.73
N GLY A 6 -0.85 13.41 -14.61
CA GLY A 6 -1.00 12.22 -15.47
C GLY A 6 -0.01 11.08 -15.22
N ILE A 7 0.96 11.23 -14.32
CA ILE A 7 1.97 10.19 -14.05
C ILE A 7 1.36 9.05 -13.23
N THR A 8 1.34 7.85 -13.81
CA THR A 8 0.70 6.65 -13.26
C THR A 8 1.63 5.44 -13.18
N SER A 9 2.83 5.51 -13.76
CA SER A 9 3.85 4.45 -13.68
C SER A 9 5.26 5.02 -13.48
N LEU A 10 6.16 4.18 -12.96
CA LEU A 10 7.58 4.54 -12.87
C LEU A 10 8.27 4.52 -14.24
N ASP A 11 7.68 3.86 -15.24
CA ASP A 11 8.19 3.90 -16.61
C ASP A 11 7.97 5.29 -17.22
N GLN A 12 6.78 5.88 -17.03
CA GLN A 12 6.51 7.28 -17.40
C GLN A 12 7.45 8.24 -16.66
N VAL A 13 7.74 7.98 -15.39
CA VAL A 13 8.73 8.78 -14.64
C VAL A 13 10.09 8.72 -15.35
N GLN A 14 10.55 7.53 -15.73
CA GLN A 14 11.82 7.35 -16.41
C GLN A 14 11.86 8.05 -17.78
N GLU A 15 10.78 7.98 -18.55
CA GLU A 15 10.64 8.69 -19.83
C GLU A 15 10.77 10.20 -19.65
N HIS A 16 10.05 10.78 -18.68
CA HIS A 16 10.12 12.22 -18.43
C HIS A 16 11.47 12.69 -17.88
N LEU A 17 12.14 11.88 -17.05
CA LEU A 17 13.46 12.21 -16.51
C LEU A 17 14.57 12.21 -17.57
N ALA A 18 14.31 11.71 -18.79
CA ALA A 18 15.25 11.84 -19.90
C ALA A 18 15.35 13.29 -20.44
N GLU A 19 14.30 14.10 -20.23
CA GLU A 19 14.19 15.45 -20.80
C GLU A 19 14.01 16.54 -19.73
N LEU A 20 13.63 16.15 -18.51
CA LEU A 20 13.24 17.06 -17.43
C LEU A 20 14.06 16.80 -16.16
N ASP A 21 14.23 17.86 -15.38
CA ASP A 21 14.98 17.79 -14.12
C ASP A 21 14.23 17.07 -12.99
N GLY A 22 12.93 16.81 -13.15
CA GLY A 22 12.15 16.11 -12.13
C GLY A 22 10.71 15.79 -12.52
N VAL A 23 10.11 14.89 -11.74
CA VAL A 23 8.73 14.42 -11.89
C VAL A 23 8.04 14.40 -10.54
N MET A 24 6.83 14.97 -10.45
CA MET A 24 6.00 14.89 -9.26
C MET A 24 4.86 13.88 -9.44
N VAL A 25 4.81 12.87 -8.56
CA VAL A 25 3.77 11.83 -8.56
C VAL A 25 2.79 12.07 -7.42
N GLY A 26 1.60 12.58 -7.74
CA GLY A 26 0.55 12.88 -6.76
C GLY A 26 -0.46 11.74 -6.57
N ARG A 27 -1.55 11.77 -7.34
CA ARG A 27 -2.71 10.87 -7.16
C ARG A 27 -2.34 9.38 -7.16
N GLU A 28 -1.38 8.97 -7.99
CA GLU A 28 -0.97 7.57 -8.06
C GLU A 28 -0.24 7.12 -6.79
N ALA A 29 0.63 7.96 -6.23
CA ALA A 29 1.32 7.68 -4.96
C ALA A 29 0.34 7.46 -3.81
N TYR A 30 -0.78 8.19 -3.78
CA TYR A 30 -1.81 8.00 -2.77
C TYR A 30 -2.68 6.76 -3.02
N ARG A 31 -3.05 6.50 -4.29
CA ARG A 31 -3.91 5.38 -4.66
C ARG A 31 -3.19 4.04 -4.52
N ASN A 32 -1.93 3.97 -4.94
CA ASN A 32 -1.11 2.77 -4.94
C ASN A 32 0.28 3.05 -4.34
N PRO A 33 0.36 3.30 -3.02
CA PRO A 33 1.61 3.73 -2.37
C PRO A 33 2.76 2.76 -2.57
N PHE A 34 2.47 1.46 -2.70
CA PHE A 34 3.52 0.46 -2.88
C PHE A 34 4.17 0.50 -4.27
N LYS A 35 3.62 1.22 -5.26
CA LYS A 35 4.36 1.47 -6.52
C LYS A 35 5.66 2.24 -6.29
N LEU A 36 5.76 2.99 -5.20
CA LEU A 36 6.95 3.76 -4.86
C LEU A 36 8.04 2.91 -4.19
N ALA A 37 7.76 1.64 -3.85
CA ALA A 37 8.68 0.81 -3.07
C ALA A 37 10.06 0.62 -3.73
N THR A 38 10.15 0.75 -5.05
CA THR A 38 11.39 0.58 -5.83
C THR A 38 11.95 1.91 -6.36
N VAL A 39 11.44 3.06 -5.93
CA VAL A 39 11.91 4.37 -6.42
C VAL A 39 13.39 4.58 -6.06
N ASP A 40 13.76 4.26 -4.83
CA ASP A 40 15.14 4.43 -4.33
C ASP A 40 16.14 3.62 -5.16
N SER A 41 15.83 2.35 -5.42
CA SER A 41 16.71 1.49 -6.22
C SER A 41 16.72 1.89 -7.71
N ARG A 42 15.56 2.32 -8.24
CA ARG A 42 15.41 2.61 -9.67
C ARG A 42 16.01 3.95 -10.07
N PHE A 43 15.95 4.97 -9.21
CA PHE A 43 16.32 6.34 -9.56
C PHE A 43 17.44 6.94 -8.70
N PHE A 44 17.71 6.38 -7.52
CA PHE A 44 18.66 6.96 -6.56
C PHE A 44 19.83 6.02 -6.20
N GLY A 45 19.95 4.88 -6.88
CA GLY A 45 21.09 3.96 -6.71
C GLY A 45 21.11 3.19 -5.40
N ALA A 46 19.99 3.12 -4.67
CA ALA A 46 19.91 2.32 -3.45
C ALA A 46 20.05 0.82 -3.76
N THR A 47 20.92 0.15 -3.01
CA THR A 47 21.18 -1.30 -3.16
C THR A 47 20.33 -2.16 -2.22
N ASP A 48 19.69 -1.53 -1.23
CA ASP A 48 18.84 -2.23 -0.28
C ASP A 48 17.59 -2.78 -0.98
N ARG A 49 17.19 -3.99 -0.56
CA ARG A 49 15.96 -4.58 -1.04
C ARG A 49 14.77 -3.82 -0.48
N ALA A 50 13.89 -3.36 -1.38
CA ALA A 50 12.60 -2.78 -1.01
C ALA A 50 11.83 -3.68 -0.03
N LEU A 51 11.28 -3.07 1.03
CA LEU A 51 10.44 -3.77 2.00
C LEU A 51 9.24 -4.40 1.30
N SER A 52 8.85 -5.60 1.73
CA SER A 52 7.59 -6.20 1.32
C SER A 52 6.39 -5.43 1.89
N ARG A 53 5.21 -5.57 1.26
CA ARG A 53 3.96 -4.97 1.77
C ARG A 53 3.65 -5.38 3.21
N LYS A 54 3.97 -6.62 3.59
CA LYS A 54 3.83 -7.13 4.96
C LYS A 54 4.75 -6.39 5.92
N GLN A 55 6.02 -6.23 5.57
CA GLN A 55 6.99 -5.50 6.40
C GLN A 55 6.60 -4.02 6.56
N VAL A 56 6.14 -3.38 5.48
CA VAL A 56 5.60 -2.00 5.55
C VAL A 56 4.39 -1.94 6.49
N LEU A 57 3.47 -2.91 6.38
CA LEU A 57 2.30 -2.97 7.25
C LEU A 57 2.69 -3.16 8.72
N GLU A 58 3.61 -4.07 9.03
CA GLU A 58 4.09 -4.34 10.39
C GLU A 58 4.73 -3.11 11.02
N GLN A 59 5.55 -2.37 10.26
CA GLN A 59 6.13 -1.11 10.74
C GLN A 59 5.04 -0.06 11.00
N TYR A 60 4.06 0.05 10.10
CA TYR A 60 2.97 1.01 10.27
C TYR A 60 2.02 0.62 11.41
N GLN A 61 1.84 -0.68 11.72
CA GLN A 61 1.07 -1.13 12.89
C GLN A 61 1.70 -0.66 14.20
N ARG A 62 3.04 -0.58 14.31
CA ARG A 62 3.71 -0.02 15.50
C ARG A 62 3.36 1.45 15.69
N TYR A 63 3.45 2.23 14.61
CA TYR A 63 3.03 3.62 14.61
C TYR A 63 1.55 3.76 15.00
N ILE A 64 0.66 2.95 14.41
CA ILE A 64 -0.77 2.97 14.74
C ILE A 64 -1.01 2.66 16.23
N ALA A 65 -0.27 1.71 16.82
CA ALA A 65 -0.36 1.41 18.25
C ALA A 65 -0.07 2.64 19.11
N GLU A 66 1.02 3.34 18.81
CA GLU A 66 1.45 4.56 19.51
C GLU A 66 0.42 5.69 19.39
N GLN A 67 -0.19 5.84 18.21
CA GLN A 67 -1.19 6.87 17.95
C GLN A 67 -2.56 6.55 18.57
N LEU A 68 -2.95 5.27 18.58
CA LEU A 68 -4.17 4.81 19.28
C LEU A 68 -4.06 5.09 20.77
N ALA A 69 -2.89 4.87 21.38
CA ALA A 69 -2.64 5.20 22.79
C ALA A 69 -2.78 6.71 23.09
N GLN A 70 -2.62 7.56 22.08
CA GLN A 70 -2.82 9.02 22.14
C GLN A 70 -4.25 9.45 21.78
N GLY A 71 -5.16 8.49 21.55
CA GLY A 71 -6.56 8.76 21.22
C GLY A 71 -6.81 9.10 19.74
N VAL A 72 -5.82 8.92 18.86
CA VAL A 72 -6.02 9.12 17.42
C VAL A 72 -6.91 7.99 16.86
N PRO A 73 -8.05 8.30 16.23
CA PRO A 73 -8.95 7.27 15.70
C PRO A 73 -8.29 6.44 14.59
N LEU A 74 -8.50 5.12 14.57
CA LEU A 74 -7.92 4.22 13.57
C LEU A 74 -8.17 4.68 12.12
N LYS A 75 -9.39 5.13 11.81
CA LYS A 75 -9.78 5.66 10.49
C LYS A 75 -8.84 6.75 9.97
N ALA A 76 -8.32 7.61 10.84
CA ALA A 76 -7.45 8.72 10.44
C ALA A 76 -6.15 8.21 9.82
N MET A 77 -5.67 7.05 10.26
CA MET A 77 -4.43 6.41 9.82
C MET A 77 -4.67 5.34 8.77
N SER A 78 -5.70 4.49 8.95
CA SER A 78 -5.97 3.35 8.08
C SER A 78 -6.41 3.76 6.67
N ARG A 79 -7.02 4.95 6.52
CA ARG A 79 -7.37 5.51 5.20
C ARG A 79 -6.19 5.68 4.25
N HIS A 80 -4.96 5.79 4.79
CA HIS A 80 -3.73 5.97 4.02
C HIS A 80 -3.14 4.65 3.50
N ILE A 81 -3.62 3.50 3.99
CA ILE A 81 -3.16 2.16 3.57
C ILE A 81 -4.22 1.34 2.84
N LEU A 82 -5.35 1.95 2.45
CA LEU A 82 -6.37 1.29 1.63
C LEU A 82 -5.82 0.79 0.29
N GLY A 83 -4.83 1.50 -0.25
CA GLY A 83 -4.13 1.19 -1.49
C GLY A 83 -2.94 0.25 -1.37
N LEU A 84 -2.54 -0.15 -0.15
CA LEU A 84 -1.27 -0.85 0.09
C LEU A 84 -1.16 -2.14 -0.74
N PHE A 85 -2.25 -2.91 -0.83
CA PHE A 85 -2.31 -4.16 -1.58
C PHE A 85 -2.95 -4.01 -2.97
N GLN A 86 -3.03 -2.81 -3.54
CA GLN A 86 -3.63 -2.62 -4.86
C GLN A 86 -2.97 -3.52 -5.92
N GLY A 87 -3.81 -4.15 -6.76
CA GLY A 87 -3.38 -5.09 -7.80
C GLY A 87 -3.03 -6.49 -7.29
N GLN A 88 -3.18 -6.78 -5.99
CA GLN A 88 -3.00 -8.12 -5.44
C GLN A 88 -4.34 -8.89 -5.35
N PRO A 89 -4.34 -10.23 -5.47
CA PRO A 89 -5.49 -11.02 -5.07
C PRO A 89 -5.88 -10.69 -3.61
N GLY A 90 -7.18 -10.58 -3.35
CA GLY A 90 -7.73 -10.19 -2.05
C GLY A 90 -7.69 -8.68 -1.73
N ALA A 91 -7.14 -7.82 -2.59
CA ALA A 91 -7.05 -6.37 -2.34
C ALA A 91 -8.41 -5.70 -2.07
N ARG A 92 -9.47 -6.21 -2.70
CA ARG A 92 -10.85 -5.75 -2.46
C ARG A 92 -11.28 -6.05 -1.02
N VAL A 93 -11.02 -7.26 -0.53
CA VAL A 93 -11.40 -7.69 0.82
C VAL A 93 -10.64 -6.90 1.88
N TRP A 94 -9.34 -6.65 1.65
CA TRP A 94 -8.53 -5.74 2.47
C TRP A 94 -9.18 -4.36 2.60
N ARG A 95 -9.49 -3.71 1.47
CA ARG A 95 -10.08 -2.37 1.45
C ARG A 95 -11.44 -2.34 2.13
N GLN A 96 -12.25 -3.37 1.90
CA GLN A 96 -13.58 -3.49 2.48
C GLN A 96 -13.51 -3.61 4.01
N ALA A 97 -12.68 -4.52 4.53
CA ALA A 97 -12.53 -4.74 5.96
C ALA A 97 -12.11 -3.45 6.69
N LEU A 98 -11.11 -2.73 6.16
CA LEU A 98 -10.68 -1.46 6.75
C LEU A 98 -11.77 -0.38 6.68
N SER A 99 -12.43 -0.23 5.53
CA SER A 99 -13.46 0.81 5.33
C SER A 99 -14.67 0.62 6.24
N GLU A 100 -15.07 -0.62 6.51
CA GLU A 100 -16.25 -0.95 7.31
C GLU A 100 -15.96 -0.95 8.82
N GLN A 101 -14.77 -1.38 9.22
CA GLN A 101 -14.48 -1.63 10.63
C GLN A 101 -13.68 -0.51 11.29
N ALA A 102 -12.78 0.17 10.56
CA ALA A 102 -11.93 1.21 11.16
C ALA A 102 -12.69 2.49 11.54
N VAL A 103 -13.93 2.65 11.08
CA VAL A 103 -14.80 3.79 11.42
C VAL A 103 -15.54 3.61 12.75
N ARG A 104 -15.52 2.41 13.33
CA ARG A 104 -16.26 2.09 14.55
C ARG A 104 -15.58 2.70 15.78
N PRO A 105 -16.35 3.20 16.77
CA PRO A 105 -15.78 3.56 18.06
C PRO A 105 -15.01 2.39 18.67
N GLY A 106 -13.80 2.65 19.17
CA GLY A 106 -12.95 1.62 19.77
C GLY A 106 -12.22 0.70 18.80
N ALA A 107 -12.31 0.93 17.48
CA ALA A 107 -11.53 0.15 16.50
C ALA A 107 -10.02 0.31 16.74
N GLY A 108 -9.32 -0.81 16.90
CA GLY A 108 -7.88 -0.89 17.14
C GLY A 108 -7.14 -1.75 16.12
N LEU A 109 -5.95 -2.24 16.51
CA LEU A 109 -5.07 -3.02 15.64
C LEU A 109 -5.71 -4.32 15.13
N GLU A 110 -6.64 -4.89 15.89
CA GLU A 110 -7.37 -6.11 15.54
C GLU A 110 -8.07 -5.98 14.19
N VAL A 111 -8.54 -4.79 13.83
CA VAL A 111 -9.17 -4.52 12.52
C VAL A 111 -8.16 -4.71 11.38
N ILE A 112 -6.91 -4.28 11.57
CA ILE A 112 -5.85 -4.42 10.57
C ILE A 112 -5.44 -5.89 10.44
N GLU A 113 -5.30 -6.58 11.57
CA GLU A 113 -4.95 -8.00 11.62
C GLU A 113 -6.01 -8.85 10.92
N ILE A 114 -7.29 -8.62 11.22
CA ILE A 114 -8.42 -9.29 10.55
C ILE A 114 -8.41 -8.99 9.04
N ALA A 115 -8.20 -7.72 8.64
CA ALA A 115 -8.13 -7.35 7.23
C ALA A 115 -6.98 -8.08 6.51
N TYR A 116 -5.82 -8.20 7.16
CA TYR A 116 -4.66 -8.89 6.62
C TYR A 116 -4.88 -10.42 6.53
N LEU A 117 -5.49 -11.03 7.56
CA LEU A 117 -5.83 -12.45 7.54
C LEU A 117 -6.80 -12.78 6.39
N ARG A 118 -7.84 -11.95 6.19
CA ARG A 118 -8.80 -12.12 5.08
C ARG A 118 -8.13 -11.97 3.71
N LEU A 119 -7.18 -11.04 3.59
CA LEU A 119 -6.35 -10.90 2.39
C LEU A 119 -5.57 -12.20 2.12
N CYS A 120 -4.88 -12.76 3.14
CA CYS A 120 -4.12 -13.99 2.99
C CYS A 120 -5.00 -15.19 2.61
N GLN A 121 -6.20 -15.31 3.18
CA GLN A 121 -7.16 -16.36 2.83
C GLN A 121 -7.60 -16.25 1.36
N ALA A 122 -7.91 -15.03 0.90
CA ALA A 122 -8.27 -14.80 -0.51
C ALA A 122 -7.11 -15.12 -1.47
N GLN A 123 -5.86 -14.87 -1.05
CA GLN A 123 -4.67 -15.22 -1.82
C GLN A 123 -4.44 -16.73 -1.89
N ALA A 124 -4.69 -17.46 -0.80
CA ALA A 124 -4.56 -18.91 -0.76
C ALA A 124 -5.58 -19.59 -1.68
N GLY A 125 -6.85 -19.17 -1.64
CA GLY A 125 -7.89 -19.69 -2.55
C GLY A 125 -7.56 -19.48 -4.02
N HIS A 126 -7.07 -18.28 -4.37
CA HIS A 126 -6.67 -17.96 -5.74
C HIS A 126 -5.47 -18.80 -6.23
N ARG A 127 -4.52 -19.14 -5.35
CA ARG A 127 -3.37 -19.98 -5.71
C ARG A 127 -3.80 -21.42 -5.99
N THR A 128 -4.81 -21.95 -5.31
CA THR A 128 -5.35 -23.29 -5.55
C THR A 128 -6.07 -23.39 -6.90
N GLU A 129 -6.78 -22.33 -7.31
CA GLU A 129 -7.49 -22.27 -8.61
C GLU A 129 -6.52 -22.23 -9.82
N LEU A 130 -5.36 -21.60 -9.67
CA LEU A 130 -4.34 -21.51 -10.74
C LEU A 130 -3.57 -22.82 -10.97
N VAL A 131 -3.55 -23.73 -9.99
CA VAL A 131 -2.82 -25.01 -10.08
C VAL A 131 -3.72 -26.14 -10.63
N GLY A 132 -5.05 -25.97 -10.62
CA GLY A 132 -6.02 -26.99 -11.04
C GLY A 132 -6.31 -27.08 -12.55
N HIS A 133 -5.55 -26.40 -13.40
CA HIS A 133 -5.76 -26.35 -14.86
C HIS A 133 -4.55 -26.83 -15.69
N ILE A 134 -3.76 -27.77 -15.15
CA ILE A 134 -2.76 -28.56 -15.90
C ILE A 134 -3.19 -30.02 -15.83
#